data_AF-A0A662JN46-F1
#
_entry.id   AF-A0A662JN46-F1
#
_cell.length_a   1.000
_cell.length_b   1.000
_cell.length_c   1.000
_cell.angle_alpha   90.00
_cell.angle_beta   90.00
_cell.angle_gamma   90.00
#
_symmetry.space_group_name_H-M   'P 1'
#
loop_
_entity.id
_entity.type
_entity.pdbx_description
1 polymer ?
#
loop_
_entity_poly.entity_id
_entity_poly.type
_entity_poly.pdbx_seq_one_letter_code
_entity_poly.pdbx_strand_id
1 'polypeptide(L)'
;MRMFDVVVIGSGAGGSTVAHSLTKKGFRVVLLEKGFLFDPSSQPPPYSNIPGDVEVMRATCLGGSTVVSLGNVVQPSVLDDLLRWLGVSHDVVMSALKLLNPQRPTLESLSRGSKAFAEACLKRGLEPKL
;
A
#
# COMPACT_ATOMS: atom_id res chain seq x y z
N MET A 1 -30.76 -12.24 12.44
CA MET A 1 -29.59 -12.56 11.60
C MET A 1 -29.28 -11.33 10.76
N ARG A 2 -28.03 -10.83 10.74
CA ARG A 2 -27.66 -9.71 9.84
C ARG A 2 -27.36 -10.28 8.46
N MET A 3 -27.98 -9.73 7.42
CA MET A 3 -27.80 -10.14 6.04
C MET A 3 -26.88 -9.14 5.33
N PHE A 4 -25.81 -9.63 4.72
CA PHE A 4 -24.86 -8.85 3.93
C PHE A 4 -24.91 -9.33 2.49
N ASP A 5 -24.63 -8.43 1.56
CA ASP A 5 -24.58 -8.74 0.13
C ASP A 5 -23.19 -9.26 -0.27
N VAL A 6 -22.14 -8.77 0.42
CA VAL A 6 -20.75 -9.12 0.14
C VAL A 6 -19.97 -9.30 1.44
N VAL A 7 -19.14 -10.35 1.49
CA VAL A 7 -18.14 -10.57 2.54
C VAL A 7 -16.75 -10.34 1.93
N VAL A 8 -15.97 -9.45 2.52
CA VAL A 8 -14.57 -9.22 2.17
C VAL A 8 -13.69 -9.80 3.28
N ILE A 9 -12.76 -10.69 2.92
CA ILE A 9 -11.82 -11.31 3.86
C ILE A 9 -10.45 -10.63 3.70
N GLY A 10 -9.94 -10.06 4.79
CA GLY A 10 -8.70 -9.31 4.84
C GLY A 10 -8.91 -7.83 4.55
N SER A 11 -8.32 -6.98 5.40
CA SER A 11 -8.48 -5.51 5.36
C SER A 11 -7.28 -4.77 4.77
N GLY A 12 -6.36 -5.48 4.12
CA GLY A 12 -5.22 -4.89 3.42
C GLY A 12 -5.62 -3.98 2.26
N ALA A 13 -4.63 -3.46 1.52
CA ALA A 13 -4.84 -2.51 0.42
C ALA A 13 -5.95 -2.94 -0.58
N GLY A 14 -5.95 -4.21 -0.98
CA GLY A 14 -6.97 -4.76 -1.88
C GLY A 14 -8.36 -4.85 -1.24
N GLY A 15 -8.47 -5.50 -0.07
CA GLY A 15 -9.76 -5.71 0.61
C GLY A 15 -10.42 -4.40 1.02
N SER A 16 -9.66 -3.45 1.55
CA SER A 16 -10.16 -2.11 1.87
C SER A 16 -10.64 -1.35 0.63
N THR A 17 -9.94 -1.47 -0.50
CA THR A 17 -10.36 -0.84 -1.78
C THR A 17 -11.69 -1.42 -2.29
N VAL A 18 -11.84 -2.74 -2.23
CA VAL A 18 -13.08 -3.43 -2.62
C VAL A 18 -14.23 -3.03 -1.71
N ALA A 19 -14.03 -3.08 -0.38
CA ALA A 19 -15.04 -2.69 0.59
C ALA A 19 -15.47 -1.22 0.40
N HIS A 20 -14.51 -0.30 0.21
CA HIS A 20 -14.78 1.12 -0.06
C HIS A 20 -15.63 1.31 -1.33
N SER A 21 -15.26 0.62 -2.42
CA SER A 21 -15.93 0.78 -3.71
C SER A 21 -17.34 0.21 -3.71
N LEU A 22 -17.55 -0.95 -3.08
CA LEU A 22 -18.85 -1.62 -3.04
C LEU A 22 -19.83 -0.94 -2.08
N THR A 23 -19.36 -0.47 -0.92
CA THR A 23 -20.20 0.32 0.00
C THR A 23 -20.69 1.61 -0.64
N LYS A 24 -19.83 2.33 -1.39
CA LYS A 24 -20.23 3.51 -2.19
C LYS A 24 -21.27 3.21 -3.28
N LYS A 25 -21.35 1.97 -3.75
CA LYS A 25 -22.37 1.50 -4.70
C LYS A 25 -23.66 1.01 -4.01
N GLY A 26 -23.76 1.13 -2.68
CA GLY A 26 -24.95 0.77 -1.91
C GLY A 26 -25.01 -0.68 -1.42
N PHE A 27 -23.96 -1.49 -1.65
CA PHE A 27 -23.92 -2.86 -1.14
C PHE A 27 -23.71 -2.88 0.38
N ARG A 28 -24.39 -3.79 1.08
CA ARG A 28 -24.14 -4.09 2.48
C ARG A 28 -22.93 -5.01 2.57
N VAL A 29 -21.77 -4.43 2.87
CA VAL A 29 -20.51 -5.16 2.94
C VAL A 29 -20.15 -5.46 4.40
N VAL A 30 -19.71 -6.69 4.67
CA VAL A 30 -18.99 -7.02 5.89
C VAL A 30 -17.52 -7.29 5.56
N LEU A 31 -16.62 -6.62 6.28
CA LEU A 31 -15.17 -6.81 6.18
C LEU A 31 -14.71 -7.60 7.41
N LEU A 32 -14.03 -8.73 7.18
CA LEU A 32 -13.49 -9.57 8.24
C LEU A 32 -11.97 -9.52 8.19
N GLU A 33 -11.36 -9.13 9.30
CA GLU A 33 -9.91 -9.12 9.49
C GLU A 33 -9.56 -10.07 10.64
N LYS A 34 -8.50 -10.86 10.48
CA LYS A 34 -8.02 -11.77 11.52
C LYS A 34 -7.37 -10.98 12.66
N GLY A 35 -6.64 -9.93 12.31
CA GLY A 35 -5.90 -9.11 13.25
C GLY A 35 -6.74 -8.09 14.01
N PHE A 36 -6.08 -7.42 14.94
CA PHE A 36 -6.66 -6.39 15.79
C PHE A 36 -6.55 -4.99 15.15
N LEU A 37 -7.25 -4.00 15.72
CA LEU A 37 -7.02 -2.60 15.40
C LEU A 37 -5.69 -2.17 16.03
N PHE A 38 -4.68 -1.96 15.20
CA PHE A 38 -3.32 -1.63 15.63
C PHE A 38 -3.19 -0.16 16.02
N ASP A 39 -2.64 0.10 17.20
CA ASP A 39 -2.24 1.41 17.71
C ASP A 39 -0.71 1.49 17.81
N PRO A 40 -0.05 2.23 16.89
CA PRO A 40 1.40 2.34 16.88
C PRO A 40 1.98 3.09 18.09
N SER A 41 1.16 3.79 18.88
CA SER A 41 1.63 4.51 20.08
C SER A 41 1.81 3.61 21.30
N SER A 42 1.13 2.47 21.33
CA SER A 42 1.04 1.62 22.53
C SER A 42 1.35 0.14 22.28
N GLN A 43 1.47 -0.27 21.01
CA GLN A 43 1.63 -1.69 20.64
C GLN A 43 2.87 -1.91 19.76
N PRO A 44 3.54 -3.08 19.88
CA PRO A 44 4.60 -3.44 18.96
C PRO A 44 4.02 -3.69 17.55
N PRO A 45 4.84 -3.53 16.49
CA PRO A 45 4.39 -3.79 15.12
C PRO A 45 3.76 -5.18 14.97
N PRO A 46 2.59 -5.31 14.29
CA PRO A 46 1.80 -6.54 14.23
C PRO A 46 2.35 -7.56 13.23
N TYR A 47 3.67 -7.78 13.22
CA TYR A 47 4.32 -8.71 12.32
C TYR A 47 3.96 -10.16 12.65
N SER A 48 3.78 -10.96 11.62
CA SER A 48 3.35 -12.35 11.69
C SER A 48 4.06 -13.15 10.61
N ASN A 49 5.37 -13.28 10.80
CA ASN A 49 6.29 -13.85 9.82
C ASN A 49 5.95 -15.31 9.53
N ILE A 50 6.06 -15.69 8.26
CA ILE A 50 5.88 -17.07 7.82
C ILE A 50 7.28 -17.67 7.69
N PRO A 51 7.64 -18.67 8.52
CA PRO A 51 8.95 -19.29 8.46
C PRO A 51 9.10 -20.12 7.17
N GLY A 52 10.33 -20.19 6.66
CA GLY A 52 10.74 -20.96 5.48
C GLY A 52 12.20 -20.70 5.17
N ASP A 53 12.71 -21.25 4.06
CA ASP A 53 14.06 -20.92 3.56
C ASP A 53 14.22 -19.43 3.26
N VAL A 54 13.09 -18.77 2.96
CA VAL A 54 12.92 -17.32 2.92
C VAL A 54 11.80 -16.95 3.86
N GLU A 55 12.07 -16.08 4.82
CA GLU A 55 11.07 -15.58 5.75
C GLU A 55 10.18 -14.53 5.07
N VAL A 56 8.86 -14.74 5.10
CA VAL A 56 7.89 -13.78 4.55
C VAL A 56 7.29 -12.97 5.69
N MET A 57 7.69 -11.70 5.77
CA MET A 57 7.11 -10.73 6.70
C MET A 57 5.73 -10.26 6.22
N ARG A 58 4.74 -10.27 7.12
CA ARG A 58 3.41 -9.71 6.88
C ARG A 58 2.82 -9.14 8.18
N ALA A 59 1.90 -8.19 8.05
CA ALA A 59 1.14 -7.67 9.19
C ALA A 59 -0.23 -8.36 9.30
N THR A 60 -0.61 -8.73 10.52
CA THR A 60 -1.94 -9.25 10.85
C THR A 60 -2.65 -8.24 11.76
N CYS A 61 -3.31 -7.25 11.16
CA CYS A 61 -4.06 -6.18 11.83
C CYS A 61 -5.04 -5.52 10.84
N LEU A 62 -5.94 -4.67 11.34
CA LEU A 62 -6.78 -3.83 10.48
C LEU A 62 -5.90 -2.92 9.60
N GLY A 63 -6.11 -2.95 8.29
CA GLY A 63 -5.25 -2.31 7.28
C GLY A 63 -4.13 -3.21 6.73
N GLY A 64 -3.86 -4.35 7.38
CA GLY A 64 -2.82 -5.28 6.96
C GLY A 64 -1.45 -4.61 6.84
N SER A 65 -0.69 -4.93 5.79
CA SER A 65 0.66 -4.38 5.60
C SER A 65 0.69 -2.86 5.39
N THR A 66 -0.42 -2.20 5.08
CA THR A 66 -0.43 -0.75 4.81
C THR A 66 -0.07 0.06 6.05
N VAL A 67 -0.29 -0.48 7.27
CA VAL A 67 0.01 0.23 8.52
C VAL A 67 1.48 0.15 8.95
N VAL A 68 2.23 -0.80 8.38
CA VAL A 68 3.67 -1.00 8.67
C VAL A 68 4.56 -0.76 7.45
N SER A 69 3.99 -0.69 6.25
CA SER A 69 4.72 -0.33 5.04
C SER A 69 5.19 1.12 5.12
N LEU A 70 6.32 1.44 4.50
CA LEU A 70 6.92 2.78 4.51
C LEU A 70 6.12 3.83 3.70
N GLY A 71 4.93 3.50 3.19
CA GLY A 71 4.09 4.43 2.46
C GLY A 71 4.59 4.81 1.06
N ASN A 72 5.60 4.12 0.53
CA ASN A 72 6.14 4.40 -0.79
C ASN A 72 5.15 4.01 -1.90
N VAL A 73 4.74 4.97 -2.71
CA VAL A 73 3.96 4.73 -3.93
C VAL A 73 4.89 4.85 -5.13
N VAL A 74 5.24 3.71 -5.73
CA VAL A 74 6.18 3.64 -6.85
C VAL A 74 5.44 3.17 -8.10
N GLN A 75 5.65 3.91 -9.19
CA GLN A 75 5.19 3.49 -10.52
C GLN A 75 6.40 2.94 -11.30
N PRO A 76 6.37 1.67 -11.72
CA PRO A 76 7.47 1.11 -12.50
C PRO A 76 7.51 1.73 -13.90
N SER A 77 8.69 1.83 -14.50
CA SER A 77 8.86 2.33 -15.87
C SER A 77 8.11 1.50 -16.92
N VAL A 78 7.82 0.23 -16.59
CA VAL A 78 7.09 -0.73 -17.45
C VAL A 78 5.59 -0.78 -17.13
N LEU A 79 5.05 0.20 -16.39
CA LEU A 79 3.65 0.17 -15.94
C LEU A 79 2.66 0.04 -17.10
N ASP A 80 2.85 0.79 -18.19
CA ASP A 80 1.92 0.75 -19.33
C ASP A 80 1.94 -0.61 -20.04
N ASP A 81 3.12 -1.21 -20.22
CA ASP A 81 3.25 -2.55 -20.81
C ASP A 81 2.63 -3.61 -19.90
N LEU A 82 2.82 -3.49 -18.58
CA LEU A 82 2.20 -4.38 -17.61
C LEU A 82 0.68 -4.27 -17.64
N LEU A 83 0.12 -3.07 -17.69
CA LEU A 83 -1.33 -2.85 -17.77
C LEU A 83 -1.91 -3.42 -19.07
N ARG A 84 -1.24 -3.21 -20.21
CA ARG A 84 -1.63 -3.81 -21.49
C ARG A 84 -1.60 -5.33 -21.42
N TRP A 85 -0.53 -5.89 -20.87
CA TRP A 85 -0.39 -7.34 -20.71
C TRP A 85 -1.48 -7.93 -19.81
N LEU A 86 -1.83 -7.25 -18.72
CA LEU A 86 -2.93 -7.63 -17.82
C LEU A 86 -4.32 -7.38 -18.43
N GLY A 87 -4.43 -6.65 -19.54
CA GLY A 87 -5.71 -6.22 -20.11
C GLY A 87 -6.48 -5.24 -19.20
N VAL A 88 -5.79 -4.45 -18.39
CA VAL A 88 -6.38 -3.55 -17.40
C VAL A 88 -6.26 -2.09 -17.86
N SER A 89 -7.33 -1.31 -17.68
CA SER A 89 -7.32 0.13 -18.00
C SER A 89 -6.40 0.91 -17.07
N HIS A 90 -5.74 1.94 -17.61
CA HIS A 90 -4.94 2.89 -16.86
C HIS A 90 -5.77 3.67 -15.81
N ASP A 91 -7.09 3.72 -15.95
CA ASP A 91 -8.00 4.37 -14.98
C ASP A 91 -7.89 3.79 -13.56
N VAL A 92 -7.48 2.53 -13.44
CA VAL A 92 -7.24 1.88 -12.14
C VAL A 92 -6.09 2.58 -11.41
N VAL A 93 -5.02 2.95 -12.12
CA VAL A 93 -3.89 3.69 -11.55
C VAL A 93 -4.33 5.07 -11.10
N MET A 94 -5.06 5.79 -11.95
CA MET A 94 -5.56 7.14 -11.60
C MET A 94 -6.49 7.10 -10.39
N SER A 95 -7.34 6.08 -10.29
CA SER A 95 -8.22 5.87 -9.15
C SER A 95 -7.44 5.59 -7.87
N ALA A 96 -6.41 4.73 -7.95
CA ALA A 96 -5.54 4.43 -6.82
C ALA A 96 -4.77 5.67 -6.34
N LEU A 97 -4.18 6.44 -7.26
CA LEU A 97 -3.46 7.68 -6.93
C LEU A 97 -4.37 8.72 -6.27
N LYS A 98 -5.62 8.85 -6.74
CA LYS A 98 -6.61 9.74 -6.13
C LYS A 98 -6.96 9.35 -4.70
N LEU A 99 -7.07 8.05 -4.41
CA LEU A 99 -7.39 7.54 -3.09
C LEU A 99 -6.19 7.62 -2.13
N LEU A 100 -4.99 7.28 -2.62
CA LEU A 100 -3.76 7.29 -1.82
C LEU A 100 -3.21 8.71 -1.61
N ASN A 101 -3.49 9.64 -2.53
CA ASN A 101 -3.02 11.03 -2.50
C ASN A 101 -1.51 11.15 -2.16
N PRO A 102 -0.63 10.42 -2.88
CA PRO A 102 0.79 10.42 -2.56
C PRO A 102 1.41 11.79 -2.77
N GLN A 103 2.33 12.17 -1.89
CA GLN A 103 3.12 13.38 -2.03
C GLN A 103 4.45 13.02 -2.72
N ARG A 104 4.89 13.86 -3.67
CA ARG A 104 6.22 13.70 -4.26
C ARG A 104 7.26 14.32 -3.34
N PRO A 105 8.25 13.55 -2.84
CA PRO A 105 9.34 14.14 -2.08
C PRO A 105 10.19 15.08 -2.94
N THR A 106 10.80 16.07 -2.30
CA THR A 106 11.84 16.93 -2.88
C THR A 106 13.14 16.72 -2.12
N LEU A 107 14.28 17.18 -2.66
CA LEU A 107 15.56 17.07 -1.96
C LEU A 107 15.54 17.73 -0.57
N GLU A 108 14.74 18.79 -0.42
CA GLU A 108 14.55 19.52 0.83
C GLU A 108 13.68 18.76 1.83
N SER A 109 12.71 17.97 1.35
CA SER A 109 11.84 17.18 2.23
C SER A 109 12.51 15.89 2.73
N LEU A 110 13.68 15.54 2.19
CA LEU A 110 14.41 14.33 2.57
C LEU A 110 15.11 14.46 3.92
N SER A 111 15.18 13.33 4.64
CA SER A 111 16.05 13.21 5.82
C SER A 111 17.52 13.46 5.45
N ARG A 112 18.35 13.83 6.44
CA ARG A 112 19.79 14.05 6.26
C ARG A 112 20.48 12.88 5.53
N GLY A 113 20.15 11.64 5.91
CA GLY A 113 20.73 10.44 5.29
C GLY A 113 20.29 10.27 3.83
N SER A 114 18.98 10.39 3.58
CA SER A 114 18.41 10.29 2.22
C SER A 114 18.95 11.39 1.30
N LYS A 115 19.13 12.62 1.81
CA LYS A 115 19.70 13.73 1.05
C LYS A 115 21.17 13.50 0.71
N ALA A 116 21.98 13.06 1.68
CA ALA A 116 23.39 12.73 1.42
C ALA A 116 23.54 11.63 0.35
N PHE A 117 22.64 10.63 0.37
CA PHE A 117 22.58 9.60 -0.65
C PHE A 117 22.20 10.16 -2.03
N ALA A 118 21.17 11.00 -2.10
CA ALA A 118 20.73 11.63 -3.35
C ALA A 118 21.83 12.51 -3.96
N GLU A 119 22.52 13.33 -3.15
CA GLU A 119 23.65 14.14 -3.61
C GLU A 119 24.83 13.27 -4.10
N ALA A 120 25.09 12.14 -3.43
CA ALA A 120 26.12 11.20 -3.85
C ALA A 120 25.81 10.52 -5.19
N CYS A 121 24.51 10.32 -5.50
CA CYS A 121 24.06 9.82 -6.80
C CYS A 121 24.26 10.89 -7.89
N LEU A 122 23.84 12.13 -7.63
CA LEU A 122 24.00 13.25 -8.58
C LEU A 122 25.48 13.48 -8.94
N LYS A 123 26.39 13.41 -7.96
CA LYS A 123 27.85 13.50 -8.19
C LYS A 123 28.41 12.39 -9.09
N ARG A 124 27.69 11.28 -9.24
CA ARG A 124 28.04 10.13 -10.09
C ARG A 124 27.27 10.11 -11.41
N GLY A 125 26.50 11.15 -11.71
CA GLY A 125 25.63 11.19 -12.90
C GLY A 125 24.43 10.24 -12.81
N LEU A 126 24.02 9.84 -11.61
CA LEU A 126 22.83 9.04 -11.37
C LEU A 126 21.70 9.94 -10.88
N GLU A 127 20.55 9.89 -11.55
CA GLU A 127 19.36 10.67 -11.17
C GLU A 127 18.52 9.90 -10.14
N PRO A 128 18.41 10.39 -8.88
CA PRO A 128 17.50 9.81 -7.90
C PRO A 128 16.05 10.04 -8.33
N LYS A 129 15.21 9.00 -8.23
CA LYS A 129 13.77 9.15 -8.40
C LYS A 129 13.17 9.68 -7.10
N LEU A 130 12.84 10.96 -7.09
CA LEU A 130 12.09 11.65 -6.05
C LEU A 130 10.63 11.83 -6.50
#